data_AF-A0A834LVV6-F1
#
_entry.id   AF-A0A834LVV6-F1
#
_cell.length_a   1.000
_cell.length_b   1.000
_cell.length_c   1.000
_cell.angle_alpha   90.00
_cell.angle_beta   90.00
_cell.angle_gamma   90.00
#
_symmetry.space_group_name_H-M   'P 1'
#
loop_
_entity.id
_entity.type
_entity.pdbx_description
1 polymer ?
#
loop_
_entity_poly.entity_id
_entity_poly.type
_entity_poly.pdbx_seq_one_letter_code
_entity_poly.pdbx_strand_id
1 'polypeptide(L)'
;MSGASPIRRGSLIKGLRGSVPKDFPYFHVEFRLNKGFVRVIDHEQQFKANFGLKVIRGMLKFPQEDIYGRRKHDSEETQKQAVSSFARDWAPFDWTKQLE
;
A
#
# COMPACT_ATOMS: atom_id res chain seq x y z
N MET A 1 9.16 28.89 -1.31
CA MET A 1 9.72 28.01 -2.37
C MET A 1 9.49 26.56 -1.93
N SER A 2 8.44 25.90 -2.42
CA SER A 2 8.12 24.52 -2.01
C SER A 2 8.93 23.55 -2.86
N GLY A 3 10.04 23.06 -2.32
CA GLY A 3 10.84 22.01 -2.95
C GLY A 3 10.18 20.66 -2.74
N ALA A 4 9.63 20.07 -3.79
CA ALA A 4 9.13 18.71 -3.72
C ALA A 4 10.30 17.75 -3.44
N SER A 5 10.25 17.02 -2.33
CA SER A 5 11.27 16.03 -1.98
C SER A 5 11.42 14.98 -3.10
N PRO A 6 12.66 14.66 -3.54
CA PRO A 6 12.88 13.79 -4.69
C PRO A 6 12.33 12.37 -4.46
N ILE A 7 11.70 11.80 -5.48
CA ILE A 7 11.36 10.37 -5.50
C ILE A 7 12.67 9.58 -5.58
N ARG A 8 12.97 8.79 -4.55
CA ARG A 8 14.16 7.93 -4.54
C ARG A 8 13.78 6.54 -5.04
N ARG A 9 14.52 6.05 -6.04
CA ARG A 9 14.51 4.62 -6.38
C ARG A 9 15.08 3.85 -5.19
N GLY A 10 14.37 2.84 -4.69
CA GLY A 10 14.92 1.91 -3.71
C GLY A 10 16.10 1.18 -4.35
N SER A 11 17.32 1.47 -3.92
CA SER A 11 18.51 0.73 -4.36
C SER A 11 18.54 -0.62 -3.64
N LEU A 12 18.74 -1.69 -4.42
CA LEU A 12 18.96 -3.06 -3.91
C LEU A 12 20.07 -3.12 -2.84
N ILE A 13 21.01 -2.18 -2.86
CA ILE A 13 22.19 -2.13 -1.99
C ILE A 13 21.84 -1.58 -0.58
N LYS A 14 20.78 -0.78 -0.45
CA LYS A 14 20.41 -0.14 0.84
C LYS A 14 19.08 -0.66 1.40
N GLY A 15 18.22 -1.26 0.57
CA GLY A 15 16.87 -1.66 0.94
C GLY A 15 16.01 -0.47 1.40
N LEU A 16 14.78 -0.72 1.84
CA LEU A 16 13.90 0.32 2.37
C LEU A 16 14.53 1.00 3.60
N ARG A 17 14.99 0.18 4.57
CA ARG A 17 15.55 0.67 5.85
C ARG A 17 16.80 1.53 5.70
N GLY A 18 17.63 1.31 4.67
CA GLY A 18 18.81 2.13 4.42
C GLY A 18 18.55 3.35 3.51
N SER A 19 17.35 3.46 2.96
CA SER A 19 16.96 4.57 2.06
C SER A 19 16.18 5.68 2.75
N VAL A 20 15.62 5.41 3.93
CA VAL A 20 14.79 6.34 4.72
C VAL A 20 15.48 6.64 6.06
N PRO A 21 15.60 7.92 6.45
CA PRO A 21 16.05 8.28 7.80
C PRO A 21 15.18 7.64 8.88
N LYS A 22 15.77 7.35 10.05
CA LYS A 22 14.99 6.91 11.21
C LYS A 22 13.98 8.00 11.59
N ASP A 23 12.81 7.57 12.07
CA ASP A 23 11.75 8.42 12.62
C ASP A 23 11.12 9.43 11.65
N PHE A 24 11.26 9.21 10.34
CA PHE A 24 10.56 9.99 9.31
C PHE A 24 9.36 9.22 8.74
N PRO A 25 8.19 9.87 8.56
CA PRO A 25 7.08 9.26 7.86
C PRO A 25 7.41 9.12 6.37
N TYR A 26 6.98 8.01 5.78
CA TYR A 26 7.23 7.71 4.37
C TYR A 26 6.09 6.93 3.74
N PHE A 27 5.95 7.06 2.43
CA PHE A 27 5.11 6.22 1.60
C PHE A 27 6.00 5.30 0.75
N HIS A 28 5.79 3.98 0.83
CA HIS A 28 6.53 2.98 0.08
C HIS A 28 5.60 2.12 -0.77
N VAL A 29 6.00 1.85 -2.00
CA VAL A 29 5.35 0.89 -2.90
C VAL A 29 6.39 -0.13 -3.35
N GLU A 30 6.01 -1.40 -3.28
CA GLU A 30 6.86 -2.52 -3.69
C GLU A 30 6.20 -3.31 -4.82
N PHE A 31 7.03 -3.77 -5.74
CA PHE A 31 6.70 -4.65 -6.84
C PHE A 31 7.59 -5.89 -6.72
N ARG A 32 6.94 -7.05 -6.50
CA ARG A 32 7.62 -8.32 -6.20
C ARG A 32 8.36 -8.23 -4.85
N LEU A 33 9.61 -8.71 -4.78
CA LEU A 33 10.36 -8.88 -3.53
C LEU A 33 11.56 -7.92 -3.38
N ASN A 34 11.83 -7.07 -4.37
CA ASN A 34 13.08 -6.30 -4.40
C ASN A 34 13.06 -5.01 -5.22
N LYS A 35 11.90 -4.58 -5.74
CA LYS A 35 11.79 -3.38 -6.57
C LYS A 35 10.70 -2.50 -6.00
N GLY A 36 10.94 -1.20 -5.93
CA GLY A 36 9.97 -0.29 -5.36
C GLY A 36 10.40 1.16 -5.37
N PHE A 37 9.51 2.00 -4.90
CA PHE A 37 9.74 3.43 -4.72
C PHE A 37 9.41 3.82 -3.30
N VAL A 38 10.18 4.76 -2.77
CA VAL A 38 9.92 5.36 -1.47
C VAL A 38 9.90 6.88 -1.60
N ARG A 39 8.97 7.50 -0.89
CA ARG A 39 8.85 8.95 -0.75
C ARG A 39 8.78 9.30 0.72
N VAL A 40 9.77 10.06 1.19
CA VAL A 40 9.73 10.69 2.51
C VAL A 40 8.65 11.78 2.51
N ILE A 41 7.89 11.89 3.59
CA ILE A 41 6.80 12.85 3.76
C ILE A 41 7.24 13.94 4.73
N ASP A 42 7.46 15.15 4.24
CA ASP A 42 7.91 16.26 5.11
C ASP A 42 6.74 17.09 5.66
N HIS A 43 5.59 17.05 4.98
CA HIS A 43 4.39 17.82 5.31
C HIS A 43 3.17 16.89 5.32
N GLU A 44 2.96 16.21 6.43
CA GLU A 44 1.89 15.20 6.58
C GLU A 44 0.49 15.75 6.27
N GLN A 45 0.20 17.01 6.62
CA GLN A 45 -1.11 17.63 6.36
C GLN A 45 -1.42 17.76 4.85
N GLN A 46 -0.39 17.87 4.01
CA GLN A 46 -0.55 17.96 2.55
C GLN A 46 -0.61 16.56 1.91
N PHE A 47 -0.06 15.54 2.58
CA PHE A 47 -0.06 14.18 2.08
C PHE A 47 -1.41 13.51 2.35
N LYS A 48 -2.17 13.23 1.29
CA LYS A 48 -3.47 12.58 1.42
C LYS A 48 -3.28 11.10 1.77
N ALA A 49 -3.85 10.67 2.90
CA ALA A 49 -3.80 9.27 3.36
C ALA A 49 -4.32 8.26 2.33
N ASN A 50 -5.23 8.67 1.43
CA ASN A 50 -5.78 7.83 0.37
C ASN A 50 -4.99 7.88 -0.96
N PHE A 51 -3.78 8.44 -0.98
CA PHE A 51 -2.96 8.59 -2.18
C PHE A 51 -2.77 7.26 -2.94
N GLY A 52 -2.31 6.21 -2.25
CA GLY A 52 -2.09 4.89 -2.87
C GLY A 52 -3.37 4.30 -3.47
N LEU A 53 -4.49 4.42 -2.76
CA LEU A 53 -5.78 3.93 -3.22
C LEU A 53 -6.25 4.67 -4.48
N LYS A 54 -6.08 6.00 -4.55
CA LYS A 54 -6.42 6.80 -5.74
C LYS A 54 -5.60 6.39 -6.96
N VAL A 55 -4.30 6.15 -6.78
CA VAL A 55 -3.42 5.67 -7.85
C VAL A 55 -3.90 4.32 -8.39
N ILE A 56 -4.15 3.35 -7.51
CA ILE A 56 -4.61 2.01 -7.90
C ILE A 56 -5.97 2.08 -8.62
N ARG A 57 -6.94 2.84 -8.10
CA ARG A 57 -8.26 2.98 -8.72
C ARG A 57 -8.19 3.64 -10.10
N GLY A 58 -7.30 4.62 -10.28
CA GLY A 58 -7.02 5.21 -11.59
C GLY A 58 -6.39 4.22 -12.56
N MET A 59 -5.45 3.39 -12.10
CA MET A 59 -4.82 2.33 -12.91
C MET A 59 -5.82 1.26 -13.35
N LEU A 60 -6.76 0.88 -12.46
CA LEU A 60 -7.81 -0.09 -12.74
C LEU A 60 -9.00 0.50 -13.53
N LYS A 61 -8.94 1.79 -13.90
CA LYS A 61 -9.97 2.50 -14.68
C LYS A 61 -11.37 2.41 -14.07
N PHE A 62 -11.46 2.48 -12.74
CA PHE A 62 -12.76 2.57 -12.07
C PHE A 62 -13.50 3.86 -12.48
N PRO A 63 -14.85 3.85 -12.53
CA PRO A 63 -15.64 5.06 -12.70
C PRO A 63 -15.28 6.12 -11.66
N GLN A 64 -15.45 7.40 -12.01
CA GLN A 64 -15.12 8.49 -11.08
C GLN A 64 -15.93 8.40 -9.77
N GLU A 65 -17.17 7.92 -9.83
CA GLU A 65 -17.97 7.67 -8.63
C GLU A 65 -17.33 6.65 -7.70
N ASP A 66 -16.67 5.61 -8.21
CA ASP A 66 -15.96 4.61 -7.39
C ASP A 66 -14.58 5.09 -6.94
N ILE A 67 -13.96 6.00 -7.71
CA ILE A 67 -12.68 6.63 -7.36
C ILE A 67 -12.84 7.56 -6.14
N TYR A 68 -13.89 8.37 -6.13
CA TYR A 68 -14.13 9.40 -5.12
C TYR A 68 -15.27 9.07 -4.15
N GLY A 69 -16.04 8.01 -4.43
CA GLY A 69 -17.18 7.60 -3.64
C GLY A 69 -16.81 7.12 -2.26
N ARG A 70 -17.77 7.31 -1.34
CA ARG A 70 -17.70 6.77 0.02
C ARG A 70 -17.62 5.25 -0.08
N ARG A 71 -16.73 4.64 0.71
CA ARG A 71 -16.66 3.18 0.83
C ARG A 71 -18.05 2.67 1.22
N LYS A 72 -18.66 1.84 0.38
CA LYS A 72 -19.87 1.11 0.76
C LYS A 72 -19.47 0.16 1.88
N HIS A 73 -20.16 0.26 3.01
CA HIS A 73 -19.91 -0.67 4.11
C HIS A 73 -20.63 -1.97 3.76
N ASP A 74 -19.87 -3.01 3.50
CA ASP A 74 -20.45 -4.35 3.33
C ASP A 74 -21.08 -4.80 4.65
N SER A 75 -22.05 -5.71 4.59
CA SER A 75 -22.55 -6.35 5.81
C SER A 75 -21.44 -7.17 6.46
N GLU A 76 -21.54 -7.37 7.78
CA GLU A 76 -20.61 -8.21 8.53
C GLU A 76 -20.55 -9.63 7.93
N GLU A 77 -21.68 -10.17 7.49
CA GLU A 77 -21.76 -11.48 6.85
C GLU A 77 -20.96 -11.54 5.55
N THR A 78 -21.08 -10.53 4.68
CA THR A 78 -20.30 -10.44 3.44
C THR A 78 -18.81 -10.36 3.74
N GLN A 79 -18.41 -9.63 4.78
CA GLN A 79 -17.02 -9.55 5.21
C GLN A 79 -16.50 -10.91 5.71
N LYS A 80 -17.27 -11.62 6.54
CA LYS A 80 -16.93 -12.98 7.00
C LYS A 80 -16.76 -13.94 5.84
N GLN A 81 -17.67 -13.90 4.87
CA GLN A 81 -17.58 -14.76 3.70
C GLN A 81 -16.34 -14.46 2.84
N ALA A 82 -15.99 -13.18 2.65
CA ALA A 82 -14.79 -12.79 1.92
C ALA A 82 -13.51 -13.28 2.61
N VAL A 83 -13.45 -13.18 3.95
CA VAL A 83 -12.32 -13.70 4.75
C VAL A 83 -12.21 -15.22 4.62
N SER A 84 -13.34 -15.94 4.75
CA SER A 84 -13.38 -17.40 4.63
C SER A 84 -12.91 -17.87 3.24
N SER A 85 -13.37 -17.20 2.17
CA SER A 85 -12.94 -17.53 0.81
C SER A 85 -11.43 -17.30 0.63
N PHE A 86 -10.92 -16.15 1.07
CA PHE A 86 -9.50 -15.84 0.97
C PHE A 86 -8.63 -16.85 1.74
N ALA A 87 -9.06 -17.24 2.95
CA ALA A 87 -8.33 -18.21 3.77
C ALA A 87 -8.20 -19.57 3.07
N ARG A 88 -9.27 -20.03 2.40
CA ARG A 88 -9.23 -21.26 1.61
C ARG A 88 -8.25 -21.17 0.44
N ASP A 89 -8.28 -20.05 -0.29
CA ASP A 89 -7.42 -19.84 -1.47
C ASP A 89 -5.94 -19.67 -1.06
N TRP A 90 -5.68 -19.09 0.11
CA TRP A 90 -4.34 -18.92 0.66
C TRP A 90 -3.76 -20.20 1.29
N ALA A 91 -4.59 -21.17 1.67
CA ALA A 91 -4.20 -22.34 2.44
C ALA A 91 -2.97 -23.13 1.91
N PRO A 92 -2.73 -23.25 0.58
CA PRO A 92 -1.54 -23.92 0.03
C PRO A 92 -0.23 -23.15 0.19
N PHE A 93 -0.28 -21.84 0.44
CA PHE A 93 0.88 -20.94 0.49
C PHE A 93 1.23 -20.51 1.93
N ASP A 94 0.46 -20.98 2.90
CA ASP A 94 0.61 -20.60 4.29
C ASP A 94 1.77 -21.32 4.97
N TRP A 95 2.92 -20.63 4.99
CA TRP A 95 4.13 -21.12 5.64
C TRP A 95 4.04 -21.12 7.18
N THR A 96 3.09 -20.40 7.78
CA THR A 96 3.00 -20.24 9.25
C THR A 96 2.56 -21.53 9.96
N LYS A 97 1.90 -22.45 9.23
CA LYS A 97 1.57 -23.80 9.71
C LYS A 97 2.79 -24.65 10.07
N GLN A 98 3.98 -24.25 9.65
CA GLN A 98 5.24 -24.93 9.98
C GLN A 98 5.87 -24.39 11.28
N LEU A 99 5.29 -23.36 11.89
CA LEU A 99 5.76 -22.77 13.13
C LEU A 99 5.09 -23.36 14.38
N GLU A 100 4.11 -24.26 14.20
CA GLU A 100 3.39 -24.96 15.27
C GLU A 100 4.09 -26.25 15.71
#